data_AF-A0A1C2ICW0-F1
#
_entry.id   AF-A0A1C2ICW0-F1
#
_cell.length_a   1.000
_cell.length_b   1.000
_cell.length_c   1.000
_cell.angle_alpha   90.00
_cell.angle_beta   90.00
_cell.angle_gamma   90.00
#
_symmetry.space_group_name_H-M   'P 1'
#
loop_
_entity.id
_entity.type
_entity.pdbx_description
1 polymer ?
#
loop_
_entity_poly.entity_id
_entity_poly.type
_entity_poly.pdbx_seq_one_letter_code
_entity_poly.pdbx_strand_id
1 'polypeptide(L)'
;MINFQVISGTNSMAGAMRAAKYPEEKQEIHQSRDGTEYSTGYYTEKDGAPSHWLGKGAAQQGLSGSVSREDLAQAFLGQVKDGPNISARGGKTEDADRRYAMDLTLSAPKSVSIAALAGGDERLIAAHDQAVAAAMRYVEQNMVYARIGKGGADSEFTQSAVIASHRHETARTVDGIADPQLHTHNLVLNQTMRKDGTWVSARVDFGKNNEKFTALDSIYKAELAKAVKESGYEIEQTKDGFEIKGITRDHIESFSRRKEQIDAALEESGTTRSESSAQQRDAANLRTRGHNIVDPRFETIV
;
A
#
# COMPACT_ATOMS: atom_id res chain seq x y z
N MET A 1 3.85 -5.76 -8.53
CA MET A 1 4.92 -4.80 -8.19
C MET A 1 4.68 -4.36 -6.76
N ILE A 2 5.73 -4.14 -5.99
CA ILE A 2 5.63 -3.57 -4.65
C ILE A 2 6.36 -2.22 -4.58
N ASN A 3 5.76 -1.26 -3.90
CA ASN A 3 6.39 0.00 -3.51
C ASN A 3 6.25 0.22 -2.01
N PHE A 4 7.07 1.09 -1.44
CA PHE A 4 6.94 1.48 -0.04
C PHE A 4 7.11 2.99 0.16
N GLN A 5 6.48 3.51 1.20
CA GLN A 5 6.69 4.89 1.65
C GLN A 5 6.41 5.05 3.14
N VAL A 6 7.09 6.01 3.77
CA VAL A 6 6.84 6.36 5.16
C VAL A 6 5.67 7.35 5.23
N ILE A 7 4.70 7.07 6.08
CA ILE A 7 3.64 8.01 6.43
C ILE A 7 4.03 8.69 7.74
N SER A 8 4.09 10.02 7.75
CA SER A 8 4.39 10.81 8.93
C SER A 8 3.49 12.04 9.06
N GLY A 9 3.54 12.67 10.22
CA GLY A 9 2.88 13.93 10.50
C GLY A 9 3.02 14.35 11.95
N THR A 10 2.42 15.49 12.28
CA THR A 10 2.44 16.06 13.63
C THR A 10 1.78 15.14 14.64
N ASN A 11 2.42 14.84 15.76
CA ASN A 11 1.98 13.93 16.85
C ASN A 11 0.72 14.40 17.62
N SER A 12 -0.35 14.72 16.90
CA SER A 12 -1.62 15.24 17.40
C SER A 12 -2.77 14.59 16.65
N MET A 13 -3.95 14.57 17.27
CA MET A 13 -5.16 14.01 16.64
C MET A 13 -5.48 14.70 15.31
N ALA A 14 -5.29 16.02 15.23
CA ALA A 14 -5.50 16.77 13.99
C ALA A 14 -4.52 16.33 12.89
N GLY A 15 -3.25 16.06 13.23
CA GLY A 15 -2.27 15.52 12.29
C GLY A 15 -2.63 14.11 11.82
N ALA A 16 -2.97 13.23 12.75
CA ALA A 16 -3.33 11.86 12.45
C ALA A 16 -4.60 11.77 11.59
N MET A 17 -5.63 12.57 11.88
CA MET A 17 -6.86 12.64 11.07
C MET A 17 -6.61 13.16 9.65
N ARG A 18 -5.64 14.07 9.45
CA ARG A 18 -5.24 14.49 8.11
C ARG A 18 -4.56 13.35 7.37
N ALA A 19 -3.62 12.66 8.02
CA ALA A 19 -2.94 11.51 7.42
C ALA A 19 -3.89 10.33 7.16
N ALA A 20 -4.94 10.14 7.96
CA ALA A 20 -5.93 9.08 7.78
C ALA A 20 -6.74 9.20 6.49
N LYS A 21 -6.69 10.36 5.81
CA LYS A 21 -7.23 10.53 4.46
C LYS A 21 -6.34 9.94 3.35
N TYR A 22 -5.08 9.64 3.66
CA TYR A 22 -4.12 9.14 2.68
C TYR A 22 -4.60 7.89 1.92
N PRO A 23 -5.11 6.83 2.61
CA PRO A 23 -5.56 5.62 1.94
C PRO A 23 -7.03 5.69 1.50
N GLU A 24 -7.71 6.83 1.66
CA GLU A 24 -9.08 7.01 1.16
C GLU A 24 -9.04 7.13 -0.37
N GLU A 25 -9.63 6.17 -1.08
CA GLU A 25 -9.96 6.34 -2.49
C GLU A 25 -11.20 7.26 -2.53
N LYS A 26 -11.10 8.40 -3.24
CA LYS A 26 -12.28 9.19 -3.50
C LYS A 26 -13.18 8.37 -4.41
N GLN A 27 -14.42 8.11 -3.97
CA GLN A 27 -15.47 7.61 -4.85
C GLN A 27 -15.74 8.68 -5.90
N GLU A 28 -15.19 8.46 -7.09
CA GLU A 28 -15.39 9.26 -8.27
C GLU A 28 -16.11 8.38 -9.31
N ILE A 29 -17.04 8.99 -10.03
CA ILE A 29 -17.61 8.36 -11.21
C ILE A 29 -16.57 8.52 -12.31
N HIS A 30 -16.09 7.40 -12.82
CA HIS A 30 -15.14 7.35 -13.92
C HIS A 30 -15.85 6.88 -15.18
N GLN A 31 -15.43 7.40 -16.32
CA GLN A 31 -15.79 6.85 -17.62
C GLN A 31 -14.63 5.96 -18.08
N SER A 32 -14.94 4.71 -18.45
CA SER A 32 -14.03 3.84 -19.19
C SER A 32 -13.91 4.31 -20.65
N ARG A 33 -12.96 3.71 -21.38
CA ARG A 33 -12.65 4.12 -22.77
C ARG A 33 -13.81 3.86 -23.76
N ASP A 34 -14.68 2.91 -23.47
CA ASP A 34 -15.88 2.63 -24.25
C ASP A 34 -17.09 3.51 -23.85
N GLY A 35 -16.88 4.46 -22.93
CA GLY A 35 -17.92 5.37 -22.44
C GLY A 35 -18.78 4.80 -21.31
N THR A 36 -18.47 3.59 -20.82
CA THR A 36 -19.19 3.02 -19.68
C THR A 36 -18.83 3.77 -18.39
N GLU A 37 -19.84 4.27 -17.68
CA GLU A 37 -19.64 4.87 -16.37
C GLU A 37 -19.51 3.77 -15.32
N TYR A 38 -18.45 3.83 -14.51
CA TYR A 38 -18.27 2.98 -13.35
C TYR A 38 -17.74 3.82 -12.18
N SER A 39 -18.18 3.49 -10.97
CA SER A 39 -17.70 4.16 -9.76
C SER A 39 -16.49 3.42 -9.19
N THR A 40 -15.49 4.16 -8.72
CA THR A 40 -14.47 3.59 -7.82
C THR A 40 -15.13 3.01 -6.59
N GLY A 41 -14.80 1.77 -6.25
CA GLY A 41 -15.45 1.05 -5.18
C GLY A 41 -16.76 0.36 -5.59
N TYR A 42 -17.06 0.20 -6.88
CA TYR A 42 -18.20 -0.60 -7.34
C TYR A 42 -18.23 -2.01 -6.73
N TYR A 43 -17.07 -2.67 -6.63
CA TYR A 43 -16.96 -4.00 -5.99
C TYR A 43 -16.91 -3.94 -4.46
N THR A 44 -16.91 -2.74 -3.87
CA THR A 44 -16.94 -2.56 -2.40
C THR A 44 -18.36 -2.53 -1.83
N GLU A 45 -19.37 -2.24 -2.66
CA GLU A 45 -20.77 -2.23 -2.24
C GLU A 45 -21.39 -3.63 -2.16
N LYS A 46 -20.81 -4.63 -2.85
CA LYS A 46 -21.42 -5.96 -2.96
C LYS A 46 -20.95 -6.98 -1.92
N ASP A 47 -19.67 -7.03 -1.52
CA ASP A 47 -19.19 -8.17 -0.70
C ASP A 47 -18.03 -7.88 0.30
N GLY A 48 -17.70 -6.62 0.61
CA GLY A 48 -16.75 -6.33 1.68
C GLY A 48 -16.23 -4.91 1.70
N ALA A 49 -15.92 -4.41 2.90
CA ALA A 49 -15.34 -3.08 3.05
C ALA A 49 -13.99 -2.99 2.28
N PRO A 50 -13.71 -1.88 1.59
CA PRO A 50 -12.45 -1.66 0.85
C PRO A 50 -11.22 -1.66 1.75
N SER A 51 -11.43 -1.67 3.06
CA SER A 51 -10.38 -1.67 4.06
C SER A 51 -10.59 -2.78 5.08
N HIS A 52 -9.48 -3.34 5.58
CA HIS A 52 -9.53 -4.31 6.66
C HIS A 52 -8.28 -4.27 7.54
N TRP A 53 -8.46 -4.58 8.82
CA TRP A 53 -7.37 -4.79 9.76
C TRP A 53 -6.73 -6.17 9.60
N LEU A 54 -5.40 -6.22 9.60
CA LEU A 54 -4.60 -7.45 9.57
C LEU A 54 -3.55 -7.46 10.69
N GLY A 55 -3.11 -8.68 11.01
CA GLY A 55 -2.04 -8.95 11.97
C GLY A 55 -2.53 -9.25 13.38
N LYS A 56 -1.75 -10.04 14.11
CA LYS A 56 -1.97 -10.42 15.50
C LYS A 56 -1.98 -9.20 16.41
N GLY A 57 -1.17 -8.19 16.11
CA GLY A 57 -1.17 -6.93 16.86
C GLY A 57 -2.52 -6.22 16.75
N ALA A 58 -3.12 -6.17 15.56
CA ALA A 58 -4.46 -5.60 15.39
C ALA A 58 -5.50 -6.40 16.19
N ALA A 59 -5.48 -7.73 16.07
CA ALA A 59 -6.39 -8.62 16.80
C ALA A 59 -6.27 -8.46 18.33
N GLN A 60 -5.06 -8.30 18.87
CA GLN A 60 -4.82 -8.05 20.30
C GLN A 60 -5.41 -6.73 20.80
N GLN A 61 -5.61 -5.76 19.90
CA GLN A 61 -6.29 -4.50 20.19
C GLN A 61 -7.80 -4.56 19.90
N GLY A 62 -8.33 -5.72 19.50
CA GLY A 62 -9.72 -5.82 19.06
C GLY A 62 -10.01 -5.01 17.78
N LEU A 63 -8.98 -4.70 16.98
CA LEU A 63 -9.13 -4.08 15.66
C LEU A 63 -9.33 -5.20 14.64
N SER A 64 -10.54 -5.26 14.08
CA SER A 64 -10.95 -6.30 13.14
C SER A 64 -12.01 -5.75 12.18
N GLY A 65 -12.18 -6.42 11.03
CA GLY A 65 -13.09 -5.94 10.00
C GLY A 65 -12.62 -4.61 9.40
N SER A 66 -13.56 -3.76 9.02
CA SER A 66 -13.33 -2.50 8.31
C SER A 66 -12.48 -1.51 9.11
N VAL A 67 -11.63 -0.76 8.41
CA VAL A 67 -10.83 0.31 9.02
C VAL A 67 -11.66 1.60 9.02
N SER A 68 -12.05 2.06 10.21
CA SER A 68 -12.62 3.40 10.38
C SER A 68 -11.50 4.45 10.39
N ARG A 69 -11.84 5.68 9.98
CA ARG A 69 -10.89 6.79 9.93
C ARG A 69 -10.40 7.17 11.33
N GLU A 70 -11.30 7.10 12.30
CA GLU A 70 -11.05 7.38 13.71
C GLU A 70 -10.10 6.34 14.30
N ASP A 71 -10.35 5.05 14.09
CA ASP A 71 -9.47 3.97 14.58
C ASP A 71 -8.08 4.08 13.95
N LEU A 72 -8.01 4.38 12.65
CA LEU A 72 -6.74 4.59 11.94
C LEU A 72 -5.95 5.77 12.53
N ALA A 73 -6.61 6.90 12.80
CA ALA A 73 -5.98 8.07 13.40
C ALA A 73 -5.47 7.77 14.83
N GLN A 74 -6.23 7.04 15.63
CA GLN A 74 -5.79 6.57 16.96
C GLN A 74 -4.57 5.66 16.84
N ALA A 75 -4.61 4.69 15.91
CA ALA A 75 -3.51 3.77 15.64
C ALA A 75 -2.24 4.49 15.17
N PHE A 76 -2.35 5.55 14.36
CA PHE A 76 -1.22 6.39 13.95
C PHE A 76 -0.51 7.06 15.14
N LEU A 77 -1.27 7.51 16.13
CA LEU A 77 -0.70 8.04 17.38
C LEU A 77 -0.14 6.94 18.29
N GLY A 78 -0.37 5.66 17.97
CA GLY A 78 0.01 4.54 18.81
C GLY A 78 -0.85 4.45 20.07
N GLN A 79 -2.12 4.86 19.98
CA GLN A 79 -3.11 4.55 21.00
C GLN A 79 -3.52 3.09 20.84
N VAL A 80 -3.15 2.26 21.81
CA VAL A 80 -3.65 0.89 21.91
C VAL A 80 -5.07 0.95 22.47
N LYS A 81 -6.04 0.30 21.81
CA LYS A 81 -7.41 0.23 22.33
C LYS A 81 -7.42 -0.39 23.73
N ASP A 82 -8.07 0.28 24.68
CA ASP A 82 -8.10 -0.09 26.10
C ASP A 82 -6.70 -0.27 26.75
N GLY A 83 -5.67 0.32 26.16
CA GLY A 83 -4.27 0.11 26.52
C GLY A 83 -3.45 1.39 26.55
N PRO A 84 -2.10 1.27 26.58
CA PRO A 84 -1.22 2.41 26.68
C PRO A 84 -1.25 3.28 25.42
N ASN A 85 -0.97 4.56 25.60
CA ASN A 85 -0.65 5.47 24.51
C ASN A 85 0.88 5.60 24.36
N ILE A 86 1.42 5.27 23.19
CA ILE A 86 2.86 5.37 22.92
C ILE A 86 3.26 6.63 22.13
N SER A 87 2.35 7.60 21.99
CA SER A 87 2.59 8.88 21.30
C SER A 87 3.70 9.70 21.95
N ALA A 88 3.73 9.75 23.29
CA ALA A 88 4.65 10.56 24.08
C ALA A 88 5.97 9.85 24.43
N ARG A 89 6.15 8.58 24.04
CA ARG A 89 7.37 7.82 24.34
C ARG A 89 8.60 8.54 23.76
N GLY A 90 9.68 8.57 24.55
CA GLY A 90 10.91 9.28 24.18
C GLY A 90 10.82 10.80 24.31
N GLY A 91 9.85 11.32 25.08
CA GLY A 91 9.71 12.76 25.33
C GLY A 91 9.14 13.53 24.14
N LYS A 92 8.41 12.85 23.24
CA LYS A 92 7.81 13.46 22.07
C LYS A 92 6.59 14.31 22.48
N THR A 93 6.61 15.58 22.09
CA THR A 93 5.51 16.53 22.28
C THR A 93 4.49 16.40 21.15
N GLU A 94 3.35 17.10 21.26
CA GLU A 94 2.28 17.05 20.25
C GLU A 94 2.62 17.72 18.92
N ASP A 95 3.52 18.71 18.96
CA ASP A 95 4.04 19.45 17.80
C ASP A 95 5.19 18.71 17.09
N ALA A 96 5.74 17.65 17.71
CA ALA A 96 6.81 16.87 17.12
C ALA A 96 6.33 16.05 15.91
N ASP A 97 7.23 15.84 14.94
CA ASP A 97 6.97 14.89 13.86
C ASP A 97 7.03 13.44 14.36
N ARG A 98 6.07 12.64 13.86
CA ARG A 98 5.88 11.23 14.17
C ARG A 98 5.73 10.43 12.89
N ARG A 99 6.47 9.32 12.81
CA ARG A 99 6.21 8.28 11.83
C ARG A 99 4.99 7.48 12.27
N TYR A 100 3.97 7.47 11.44
CA TYR A 100 2.71 6.78 11.69
C TYR A 100 2.72 5.34 11.19
N ALA A 101 3.20 5.13 9.97
CA ALA A 101 3.20 3.82 9.33
C ALA A 101 4.28 3.71 8.25
N MET A 102 4.60 2.48 7.88
CA MET A 102 5.21 2.14 6.60
C MET A 102 4.10 1.62 5.68
N ASP A 103 3.82 2.32 4.60
CA ASP A 103 2.91 1.83 3.56
C ASP A 103 3.67 0.87 2.65
N LEU A 104 3.17 -0.35 2.50
CA LEU A 104 3.62 -1.36 1.55
C LEU A 104 2.52 -1.55 0.50
N THR A 105 2.67 -0.89 -0.65
CA THR A 105 1.66 -0.94 -1.71
C THR A 105 1.92 -2.12 -2.63
N LEU A 106 0.98 -3.06 -2.70
CA LEU A 106 1.03 -4.23 -3.57
C LEU A 106 0.12 -4.01 -4.78
N SER A 107 0.71 -3.94 -5.97
CA SER A 107 -0.03 -3.78 -7.24
C SER A 107 -0.02 -5.09 -8.03
N ALA A 108 -1.19 -5.53 -8.48
CA ALA A 108 -1.33 -6.66 -9.40
C ALA A 108 -0.67 -6.38 -10.77
N PRO A 109 -0.28 -7.41 -11.53
CA PRO A 109 0.06 -7.25 -12.94
C PRO A 109 -1.07 -6.57 -13.72
N LYS A 110 -0.71 -5.90 -14.81
CA LYS A 110 -1.69 -5.05 -15.51
C LYS A 110 -2.78 -5.90 -16.16
N SER A 111 -2.43 -7.04 -16.72
CA SER A 111 -3.40 -7.99 -17.28
C SER A 111 -4.40 -8.49 -16.24
N VAL A 112 -3.97 -8.75 -15.00
CA VAL A 112 -4.85 -9.13 -13.90
C VAL A 112 -5.80 -7.99 -13.56
N SER A 113 -5.31 -6.75 -13.50
CA SER A 113 -6.17 -5.58 -13.26
C SER A 113 -7.21 -5.38 -14.37
N ILE A 114 -6.82 -5.58 -15.63
CA ILE A 114 -7.74 -5.50 -16.79
C ILE A 114 -8.81 -6.59 -16.68
N ALA A 115 -8.41 -7.85 -16.50
CA ALA A 115 -9.34 -8.98 -16.42
C ALA A 115 -10.31 -8.85 -15.23
N ALA A 116 -9.81 -8.43 -14.07
CA ALA A 116 -10.61 -8.28 -12.86
C ALA A 116 -11.64 -7.13 -13.00
N LEU A 117 -11.19 -5.96 -13.44
CA LEU A 117 -11.97 -4.73 -13.31
C LEU A 117 -12.71 -4.35 -14.60
N ALA A 118 -12.03 -4.41 -15.75
CA ALA A 118 -12.65 -4.14 -17.04
C ALA A 118 -13.37 -5.40 -17.58
N GLY A 119 -12.83 -6.58 -17.31
CA GLY A 119 -13.47 -7.86 -17.62
C GLY A 119 -14.53 -8.29 -16.60
N GLY A 120 -14.56 -7.68 -15.42
CA GLY A 120 -15.55 -7.94 -14.38
C GLY A 120 -15.39 -9.28 -13.65
N ASP A 121 -14.20 -9.89 -13.66
CA ASP A 121 -13.97 -11.15 -12.95
C ASP A 121 -13.56 -10.92 -11.49
N GLU A 122 -14.56 -10.89 -10.60
CA GLU A 122 -14.40 -10.71 -9.16
C GLU A 122 -13.53 -11.79 -8.49
N ARG A 123 -13.39 -12.98 -9.11
CA ARG A 123 -12.52 -14.05 -8.59
C ARG A 123 -11.06 -13.60 -8.56
N LEU A 124 -10.67 -12.73 -9.49
CA LEU A 124 -9.31 -12.16 -9.54
C LEU A 124 -9.10 -11.07 -8.47
N ILE A 125 -10.15 -10.38 -8.04
CA ILE A 125 -10.10 -9.46 -6.89
C ILE A 125 -9.88 -10.26 -5.61
N ALA A 126 -10.64 -11.35 -5.42
CA ALA A 126 -10.43 -12.26 -4.29
C ALA A 126 -9.03 -12.91 -4.29
N ALA A 127 -8.53 -13.29 -5.47
CA ALA A 127 -7.16 -13.81 -5.64
C ALA A 127 -6.09 -12.78 -5.20
N HIS A 128 -6.29 -11.51 -5.54
CA HIS A 128 -5.45 -10.41 -5.09
C HIS A 128 -5.48 -10.26 -3.56
N ASP A 129 -6.66 -10.24 -2.94
CA ASP A 129 -6.79 -10.13 -1.49
C ASP A 129 -6.10 -11.29 -0.75
N GLN A 130 -6.26 -12.51 -1.26
CA GLN A 130 -5.59 -13.70 -0.71
C GLN A 130 -4.06 -13.56 -0.78
N ALA A 131 -3.53 -13.09 -1.91
CA ALA A 131 -2.11 -12.86 -2.10
C ALA A 131 -1.57 -11.74 -1.19
N VAL A 132 -2.34 -10.65 -1.02
CA VAL A 132 -2.01 -9.57 -0.08
C VAL A 132 -1.98 -10.10 1.36
N ALA A 133 -2.98 -10.88 1.78
CA ALA A 133 -3.01 -11.46 3.11
C ALA A 133 -1.81 -12.40 3.36
N ALA A 134 -1.41 -13.21 2.38
CA ALA A 134 -0.23 -14.05 2.46
C ALA A 134 1.07 -13.24 2.59
N ALA A 135 1.21 -12.18 1.78
CA ALA A 135 2.33 -11.26 1.85
C ALA A 135 2.40 -10.55 3.22
N MET A 136 1.26 -10.11 3.78
CA MET A 136 1.22 -9.45 5.10
C MET A 136 1.52 -10.40 6.26
N ARG A 137 1.18 -11.69 6.14
CA ARG A 137 1.66 -12.72 7.10
C ARG A 137 3.19 -12.81 7.11
N TYR A 138 3.83 -12.75 5.94
CA TYR A 138 5.28 -12.72 5.86
C TYR A 138 5.88 -11.46 6.50
N VAL A 139 5.29 -10.28 6.25
CA VAL A 139 5.69 -9.02 6.89
C VAL A 139 5.65 -9.14 8.41
N GLU A 140 4.52 -9.59 8.95
CA GLU A 140 4.35 -9.76 10.40
C GLU A 140 5.42 -10.68 10.98
N GLN A 141 5.65 -11.84 10.36
CA GLN A 141 6.55 -12.87 10.89
C GLN A 141 8.04 -12.48 10.78
N ASN A 142 8.43 -11.76 9.73
CA ASN A 142 9.83 -11.66 9.34
C ASN A 142 10.38 -10.23 9.29
N MET A 143 9.52 -9.21 9.26
CA MET A 143 9.94 -7.83 9.01
C MET A 143 9.63 -6.89 10.18
N VAL A 144 8.63 -7.17 11.01
CA VAL A 144 8.26 -6.28 12.12
C VAL A 144 9.10 -6.53 13.38
N TYR A 145 9.91 -5.55 13.76
CA TYR A 145 10.76 -5.61 14.94
C TYR A 145 10.61 -4.40 15.86
N ALA A 146 11.03 -4.58 17.11
CA ALA A 146 11.16 -3.53 18.10
C ALA A 146 12.60 -3.45 18.61
N ARG A 147 13.07 -2.24 18.93
CA ARG A 147 14.33 -2.05 19.67
C ARG A 147 14.16 -2.48 21.11
N ILE A 148 15.17 -3.06 21.74
CA ILE A 148 15.21 -3.48 23.15
C ILE A 148 16.55 -3.09 23.81
N GLY A 149 16.63 -3.20 25.14
CA GLY A 149 17.84 -2.84 25.91
C GLY A 149 18.04 -1.34 26.12
N LYS A 150 19.09 -0.98 26.88
CA LYS A 150 19.43 0.42 27.19
C LYS A 150 19.72 1.19 25.90
N GLY A 151 18.96 2.25 25.64
CA GLY A 151 19.10 3.05 24.41
C GLY A 151 18.65 2.34 23.12
N GLY A 152 18.05 1.14 23.20
CA GLY A 152 17.66 0.37 22.01
C GLY A 152 18.83 -0.27 21.27
N ALA A 153 19.85 -0.72 22.01
CA ALA A 153 21.07 -1.33 21.48
C ALA A 153 20.81 -2.67 20.75
N ASP A 154 19.76 -3.38 21.15
CA ASP A 154 19.37 -4.66 20.58
C ASP A 154 18.01 -4.56 19.86
N SER A 155 17.60 -5.63 19.17
CA SER A 155 16.30 -5.71 18.52
C SER A 155 15.70 -7.11 18.62
N GLU A 156 14.36 -7.17 18.61
CA GLU A 156 13.63 -8.43 18.52
C GLU A 156 12.53 -8.36 17.46
N PHE A 157 12.38 -9.44 16.68
CA PHE A 157 11.21 -9.63 15.83
C PHE A 157 10.01 -9.98 16.70
N THR A 158 8.97 -9.16 16.59
CA THR A 158 7.84 -9.17 17.51
C THR A 158 6.73 -10.11 17.08
N GLN A 159 6.62 -10.38 15.76
CA GLN A 159 5.52 -11.17 15.18
C GLN A 159 4.14 -10.66 15.59
N SER A 160 4.03 -9.34 15.82
CA SER A 160 2.82 -8.65 16.25
C SER A 160 2.66 -7.37 15.43
N ALA A 161 2.13 -7.50 14.23
CA ALA A 161 1.89 -6.35 13.37
C ALA A 161 0.47 -5.80 13.59
N VAL A 162 0.32 -4.48 13.55
CA VAL A 162 -0.97 -3.81 13.33
C VAL A 162 -0.92 -3.29 11.90
N ILE A 163 -1.79 -3.77 11.02
CA ILE A 163 -1.78 -3.41 9.61
C ILE A 163 -3.18 -2.96 9.19
N ALA A 164 -3.29 -1.77 8.60
CA ALA A 164 -4.51 -1.31 7.94
C ALA A 164 -4.33 -1.46 6.43
N SER A 165 -5.08 -2.38 5.82
CA SER A 165 -5.03 -2.64 4.39
C SER A 165 -6.21 -1.97 3.70
N HIS A 166 -5.95 -1.23 2.62
CA HIS A 166 -6.95 -0.51 1.82
C HIS A 166 -6.76 -0.88 0.34
N ARG A 167 -7.71 -1.60 -0.24
CA ARG A 167 -7.72 -1.98 -1.65
C ARG A 167 -8.31 -0.86 -2.49
N HIS A 168 -7.62 -0.52 -3.57
CA HIS A 168 -8.02 0.45 -4.58
C HIS A 168 -8.08 -0.23 -5.95
N GLU A 169 -8.90 0.32 -6.83
CA GLU A 169 -9.23 -0.30 -8.12
C GLU A 169 -8.78 0.54 -9.31
N THR A 170 -8.49 1.82 -9.12
CA THR A 170 -8.13 2.72 -10.21
C THR A 170 -6.74 3.29 -10.10
N ALA A 171 -6.10 3.50 -11.25
CA ALA A 171 -4.99 4.43 -11.34
C ALA A 171 -5.56 5.86 -11.30
N ARG A 172 -4.71 6.82 -10.95
CA ARG A 172 -5.09 8.23 -11.04
C ARG A 172 -5.58 8.58 -12.45
N THR A 173 -6.63 9.38 -12.50
CA THR A 173 -7.23 9.84 -13.75
C THR A 173 -6.23 10.62 -14.59
N VAL A 174 -6.22 10.31 -15.88
CA VAL A 174 -5.55 11.07 -16.93
C VAL A 174 -6.65 11.57 -17.85
N ASP A 175 -6.80 12.89 -17.94
CA ASP A 175 -7.85 13.57 -18.72
C ASP A 175 -9.27 13.09 -18.37
N GLY A 176 -9.53 12.88 -17.08
CA GLY A 176 -10.84 12.44 -16.56
C GLY A 176 -11.12 10.94 -16.67
N ILE A 177 -10.28 10.18 -17.38
CA ILE A 177 -10.45 8.72 -17.55
C ILE A 177 -9.46 8.01 -16.62
N ALA A 178 -9.93 7.07 -15.81
CA ALA A 178 -9.10 6.23 -14.93
C ALA A 178 -8.74 4.90 -15.60
N ASP A 179 -7.46 4.49 -15.51
CA ASP A 179 -7.05 3.16 -15.97
C ASP A 179 -7.27 2.11 -14.86
N PRO A 180 -7.71 0.87 -15.17
CA PRO A 180 -7.88 -0.17 -14.18
C PRO A 180 -6.56 -0.53 -13.49
N GLN A 181 -6.46 -0.40 -12.18
CA GLN A 181 -5.24 -0.69 -11.44
C GLN A 181 -5.58 -1.27 -10.08
N LEU A 182 -5.62 -2.60 -10.01
CA LEU A 182 -5.87 -3.30 -8.77
C LEU A 182 -4.62 -3.24 -7.88
N HIS A 183 -4.74 -2.61 -6.71
CA HIS A 183 -3.66 -2.50 -5.75
C HIS A 183 -4.16 -2.37 -4.32
N THR A 184 -3.32 -2.68 -3.34
CA THR A 184 -3.65 -2.50 -1.92
C THR A 184 -2.53 -1.76 -1.21
N HIS A 185 -2.90 -0.67 -0.54
CA HIS A 185 -2.07 0.02 0.43
C HIS A 185 -2.10 -0.74 1.76
N ASN A 186 -0.96 -1.25 2.21
CA ASN A 186 -0.86 -1.94 3.49
C ASN A 186 -0.06 -1.07 4.45
N LEU A 187 -0.77 -0.30 5.27
CA LEU A 187 -0.16 0.56 6.27
C LEU A 187 0.27 -0.32 7.44
N VAL A 188 1.57 -0.60 7.57
CA VAL A 188 2.15 -1.27 8.75
C VAL A 188 2.39 -0.19 9.80
N LEU A 189 1.53 -0.15 10.82
CA LEU A 189 1.50 0.90 11.82
C LEU A 189 2.77 0.88 12.68
N ASN A 190 3.20 2.05 13.16
CA ASN A 190 4.34 2.22 14.05
C ASN A 190 4.00 1.82 15.51
N GLN A 191 3.45 0.62 15.68
CA GLN A 191 3.15 0.00 16.96
C GLN A 191 3.25 -1.53 16.86
N THR A 192 3.85 -2.13 17.88
CA THR A 192 3.97 -3.58 18.02
C THR A 192 4.06 -3.96 19.50
N MET A 193 3.64 -5.17 19.84
CA MET A 193 3.79 -5.74 21.17
C MET A 193 5.05 -6.60 21.23
N ARG A 194 5.93 -6.28 22.19
CA ARG A 194 7.09 -7.10 22.52
C ARG A 194 6.70 -8.41 23.19
N LYS A 195 7.66 -9.34 23.31
CA LYS A 195 7.45 -10.62 24.02
C LYS A 195 7.10 -10.44 25.50
N ASP A 196 7.54 -9.34 26.11
CA ASP A 196 7.21 -8.97 27.48
C ASP A 196 5.80 -8.37 27.67
N GLY A 197 5.00 -8.28 26.59
CA GLY A 197 3.66 -7.70 26.59
C GLY A 197 3.63 -6.17 26.45
N THR A 198 4.79 -5.51 26.38
CA THR A 198 4.86 -4.06 26.27
C THR A 198 4.66 -3.59 24.83
N TRP A 199 3.72 -2.67 24.64
CA TRP A 199 3.54 -1.95 23.38
C TRP A 199 4.59 -0.88 23.17
N VAL A 200 5.21 -0.89 22.00
CA VAL A 200 6.31 0.00 21.61
C VAL A 200 6.24 0.37 20.13
N SER A 201 7.06 1.34 19.71
CA SER A 201 7.21 1.69 18.29
C SER A 201 7.78 0.52 17.50
N ALA A 202 7.12 0.20 16.39
CA ALA A 202 7.53 -0.82 15.44
C ALA A 202 8.52 -0.26 14.42
N ARG A 203 9.30 -1.15 13.81
CA ARG A 203 10.07 -0.88 12.60
C ARG A 203 9.89 -2.01 11.62
N VAL A 204 9.95 -1.67 10.34
CA VAL A 204 9.97 -2.63 9.24
C VAL A 204 11.42 -2.84 8.80
N ASP A 205 11.87 -4.07 8.85
CA ASP A 205 13.18 -4.51 8.38
C ASP A 205 13.08 -5.02 6.95
N PHE A 206 13.68 -4.31 6.01
CA PHE A 206 13.79 -4.74 4.61
C PHE A 206 14.92 -5.77 4.39
N GLY A 207 15.67 -6.11 5.44
CA GLY A 207 16.81 -7.03 5.37
C GLY A 207 18.04 -6.38 4.77
N LYS A 208 19.14 -7.13 4.70
CA LYS A 208 20.36 -6.62 4.07
C LYS A 208 20.13 -6.52 2.56
N ASN A 209 20.50 -5.39 1.96
CA ASN A 209 20.33 -5.15 0.52
C ASN A 209 18.88 -5.43 0.01
N ASN A 210 17.87 -5.11 0.84
CA ASN A 210 16.44 -5.31 0.52
C ASN A 210 16.00 -6.78 0.30
N GLU A 211 16.76 -7.77 0.78
CA GLU A 211 16.43 -9.18 0.56
C GLU A 211 15.01 -9.58 1.04
N LYS A 212 14.55 -9.04 2.17
CA LYS A 212 13.20 -9.33 2.68
C LYS A 212 12.12 -8.63 1.87
N PHE A 213 12.41 -7.44 1.34
CA PHE A 213 11.51 -6.73 0.44
C PHE A 213 11.33 -7.48 -0.90
N THR A 214 12.42 -8.02 -1.44
CA THR A 214 12.39 -8.88 -2.64
C THR A 214 11.62 -10.18 -2.39
N ALA A 215 11.82 -10.80 -1.21
CA ALA A 215 11.05 -11.98 -0.81
C ALA A 215 9.55 -11.66 -0.68
N LEU A 216 9.19 -10.52 -0.10
CA LEU A 216 7.81 -10.06 0.00
C LEU A 216 7.13 -9.92 -1.37
N ASP A 217 7.80 -9.28 -2.34
CA ASP A 217 7.31 -9.16 -3.72
C ASP A 217 7.12 -10.53 -4.38
N SER A 218 8.08 -11.44 -4.17
CA SER A 218 8.06 -12.79 -4.74
C SER A 218 6.93 -13.62 -4.16
N ILE A 219 6.68 -13.55 -2.85
CA ILE A 219 5.57 -14.23 -2.17
C ILE A 219 4.24 -13.74 -2.73
N TYR A 220 4.04 -12.42 -2.78
CA TYR A 220 2.82 -11.84 -3.34
C TYR A 220 2.57 -12.32 -4.78
N LYS A 221 3.58 -12.24 -5.65
CA LYS A 221 3.47 -12.67 -7.06
C LYS A 221 3.20 -14.17 -7.19
N ALA A 222 3.85 -15.00 -6.38
CA ALA A 222 3.66 -16.45 -6.42
C ALA A 222 2.25 -16.86 -5.98
N GLU A 223 1.75 -16.27 -4.88
CA GLU A 223 0.40 -16.52 -4.37
C GLU A 223 -0.66 -16.04 -5.38
N LEU A 224 -0.48 -14.84 -5.95
CA LEU A 224 -1.39 -14.34 -6.97
C LEU A 224 -1.37 -15.21 -8.24
N ALA A 225 -0.18 -15.58 -8.74
CA ALA A 225 -0.05 -16.42 -9.92
C ALA A 225 -0.73 -17.78 -9.73
N LYS A 226 -0.63 -18.36 -8.53
CA LYS A 226 -1.32 -19.60 -8.17
C LYS A 226 -2.84 -19.42 -8.21
N ALA A 227 -3.37 -18.42 -7.52
CA ALA A 227 -4.81 -18.17 -7.44
C ALA A 227 -5.43 -17.80 -8.81
N VAL A 228 -4.69 -17.06 -9.65
CA VAL A 228 -5.08 -16.74 -11.04
C VAL A 228 -5.21 -18.03 -11.87
N LYS A 229 -4.26 -18.96 -11.76
CA LYS A 229 -4.34 -20.27 -12.44
C LYS A 229 -5.52 -21.10 -11.95
N GLU A 230 -5.74 -21.13 -10.64
CA GLU A 230 -6.88 -21.83 -10.02
C GLU A 230 -8.22 -21.26 -10.48
N SER A 231 -8.27 -19.97 -10.86
CA SER A 231 -9.44 -19.32 -11.44
C SER A 231 -9.68 -19.67 -12.93
N GLY A 232 -8.77 -20.43 -13.55
CA GLY A 232 -8.89 -20.95 -14.92
C GLY A 232 -8.06 -20.20 -15.96
N TYR A 233 -7.21 -19.24 -15.57
CA TYR A 233 -6.37 -18.50 -16.51
C TYR A 233 -5.03 -19.20 -16.77
N GLU A 234 -4.60 -19.18 -18.02
CA GLU A 234 -3.19 -19.43 -18.35
C GLU A 234 -2.38 -18.15 -18.12
N ILE A 235 -1.13 -18.30 -17.68
CA ILE A 235 -0.21 -17.16 -17.48
C ILE A 235 1.09 -17.36 -18.25
N GLU A 236 1.72 -16.27 -18.63
CA GLU A 236 3.05 -16.23 -19.21
C GLU A 236 4.02 -15.50 -18.27
N GLN A 237 5.26 -16.00 -18.18
CA GLN A 237 6.29 -15.37 -17.36
C GLN A 237 6.86 -14.15 -18.07
N THR A 238 7.06 -13.09 -17.31
CA THR A 238 7.74 -11.87 -17.76
C THR A 238 8.98 -11.64 -16.93
N LYS A 239 9.83 -10.68 -17.34
CA LYS A 239 11.01 -10.28 -16.56
C LYS A 239 10.67 -9.91 -15.12
N ASP A 240 9.50 -9.29 -14.92
CA ASP A 240 9.09 -8.70 -13.65
C ASP A 240 8.01 -9.51 -12.94
N GLY A 241 7.67 -10.72 -13.40
CA GLY A 241 6.63 -11.56 -12.81
C GLY A 241 5.88 -12.36 -13.86
N PHE A 242 4.58 -12.10 -14.00
CA PHE A 242 3.73 -12.77 -14.99
C PHE A 242 2.65 -11.83 -15.52
N GLU A 243 2.06 -12.20 -16.66
CA GLU A 243 0.81 -11.64 -17.17
C GLU A 243 -0.13 -12.79 -17.57
N ILE A 244 -1.44 -12.52 -17.67
CA ILE A 244 -2.44 -13.47 -18.17
C ILE A 244 -2.27 -13.63 -19.67
N LYS A 245 -2.15 -14.88 -20.13
CA LYS A 245 -2.03 -15.21 -21.54
C LYS A 245 -3.31 -14.80 -22.28
N GLY A 246 -3.15 -14.13 -23.43
CA GLY A 246 -4.26 -13.60 -24.23
C GLY A 246 -4.55 -12.11 -24.00
N ILE A 247 -4.03 -11.52 -22.93
CA ILE A 247 -3.99 -10.06 -22.78
C ILE A 247 -2.64 -9.57 -23.33
N THR A 248 -2.66 -9.10 -24.57
CA THR A 248 -1.45 -8.71 -25.31
C THR A 248 -0.78 -7.47 -24.73
N ARG A 249 0.47 -7.22 -25.17
CA ARG A 249 1.19 -5.99 -24.83
C ARG A 249 0.41 -4.73 -25.24
N ASP A 250 -0.20 -4.74 -26.42
CA ASP A 250 -1.01 -3.63 -26.93
C ASP A 250 -2.22 -3.35 -26.02
N HIS A 251 -2.86 -4.40 -25.47
CA HIS A 251 -3.92 -4.22 -24.47
C HIS A 251 -3.36 -3.56 -23.20
N ILE A 252 -2.22 -4.04 -22.69
CA ILE A 252 -1.60 -3.49 -21.48
C ILE A 252 -1.22 -2.01 -21.68
N GLU A 253 -0.60 -1.68 -22.79
CA GLU A 253 -0.18 -0.31 -23.12
C GLU A 253 -1.39 0.61 -23.27
N SER A 254 -2.47 0.12 -23.89
CA SER A 254 -3.75 0.84 -23.98
C SER A 254 -4.36 1.20 -22.61
N PHE A 255 -3.98 0.54 -21.52
CA PHE A 255 -4.45 0.88 -20.17
C PHE A 255 -3.33 1.46 -19.29
N SER A 256 -2.24 1.97 -19.87
CA SER A 256 -1.05 2.42 -19.13
C SER A 256 -0.76 3.93 -19.29
N ARG A 257 -1.78 4.78 -19.43
CA ARG A 257 -1.60 6.23 -19.74
C ARG A 257 -0.83 6.96 -18.66
N ARG A 258 -1.00 6.56 -17.41
CA ARG A 258 -0.20 7.10 -16.29
C ARG A 258 1.29 6.82 -16.46
N LYS A 259 1.63 5.64 -16.99
CA LYS A 259 3.01 5.25 -17.27
C LYS A 259 3.59 6.15 -18.36
N GLU A 260 2.85 6.37 -19.44
CA GLU A 260 3.24 7.22 -20.57
C GLU A 260 3.50 8.67 -20.14
N GLN A 261 2.64 9.25 -19.29
CA GLN A 261 2.87 10.59 -18.75
C GLN A 261 4.16 10.70 -17.93
N ILE A 262 4.45 9.70 -17.10
CA ILE A 262 5.69 9.68 -16.30
C ILE A 262 6.90 9.55 -17.22
N ASP A 263 6.83 8.68 -18.22
CA ASP A 263 7.91 8.45 -19.18
C ASP A 263 8.18 9.72 -20.00
N ALA A 264 7.14 10.41 -20.48
CA ALA A 264 7.25 11.70 -21.17
C ALA A 264 7.90 12.78 -20.27
N ALA A 265 7.52 12.89 -19.00
CA ALA A 265 8.13 13.87 -18.10
C ALA A 265 9.59 13.55 -17.73
N LEU A 266 9.97 12.26 -17.75
CA LEU A 266 11.38 11.86 -17.62
C LEU A 266 12.16 12.28 -18.86
N GLU A 267 11.61 12.04 -20.05
CA GLU A 267 12.21 12.46 -21.33
C GLU A 267 12.38 13.97 -21.43
N GLU A 268 11.37 14.75 -21.01
CA GLU A 268 11.46 16.22 -20.88
C GLU A 268 12.57 16.65 -19.90
N SER A 269 12.82 15.84 -18.87
CA SER A 269 13.89 16.06 -17.90
C SER A 269 15.25 15.53 -18.39
N GLY A 270 15.35 15.06 -19.64
CA GLY A 270 16.58 14.58 -20.28
C GLY A 270 17.02 13.18 -19.86
N THR A 271 16.11 12.33 -19.38
CA THR A 271 16.42 10.95 -18.97
C THR A 271 15.34 9.96 -19.44
N THR A 272 15.64 8.68 -19.46
CA THR A 272 14.66 7.62 -19.74
C THR A 272 14.29 6.86 -18.45
N ARG A 273 13.21 6.08 -18.48
CA ARG A 273 12.82 5.25 -17.33
C ARG A 273 13.91 4.26 -16.91
N SER A 274 14.65 3.72 -17.87
CA SER A 274 15.76 2.79 -17.67
C SER A 274 17.00 3.46 -17.08
N GLU A 275 17.23 4.74 -17.36
CA GLU A 275 18.43 5.48 -16.93
C GLU A 275 18.20 6.32 -15.67
N SER A 276 16.94 6.57 -15.32
CA SER A 276 16.57 7.36 -14.15
C SER A 276 16.79 6.61 -12.84
N SER A 277 17.15 7.36 -11.79
CA SER A 277 17.15 6.88 -10.42
C SER A 277 15.71 6.72 -9.90
N ALA A 278 15.54 5.98 -8.79
CA ALA A 278 14.23 5.87 -8.12
C ALA A 278 13.67 7.25 -7.73
N GLN A 279 14.53 8.13 -7.20
CA GLN A 279 14.15 9.50 -6.83
C GLN A 279 13.70 10.34 -8.04
N GLN A 280 14.35 10.19 -9.20
CA GLN A 280 13.94 10.89 -10.42
C GLN A 280 12.59 10.40 -10.91
N ARG A 281 12.33 9.09 -10.86
CA ARG A 281 11.02 8.52 -11.19
C ARG A 281 9.93 8.98 -10.23
N ASP A 282 10.22 9.06 -8.93
CA ASP A 282 9.27 9.56 -7.93
C ASP A 282 8.98 11.05 -8.11
N ALA A 283 9.99 11.86 -8.41
CA ALA A 283 9.82 13.27 -8.72
C ALA A 283 8.99 13.49 -10.00
N ALA A 284 9.27 12.73 -11.06
CA ALA A 284 8.47 12.77 -12.29
C ALA A 284 7.02 12.33 -12.03
N ASN A 285 6.83 11.27 -11.24
CA ASN A 285 5.51 10.84 -10.79
C ASN A 285 4.80 11.95 -10.00
N LEU A 286 5.48 12.65 -9.08
CA LEU A 286 4.90 13.74 -8.31
C LEU A 286 4.50 14.93 -9.18
N ARG A 287 5.38 15.39 -10.08
CA ARG A 287 5.13 16.55 -10.95
C ARG A 287 3.98 16.34 -11.92
N THR A 288 3.84 15.12 -12.44
CA THR A 288 2.81 14.77 -13.44
C THR A 288 1.47 14.39 -12.80
N ARG A 289 1.35 14.45 -11.47
CA ARG A 289 0.04 14.44 -10.82
C ARG A 289 -0.66 15.75 -11.20
N GLY A 290 -1.70 15.69 -12.03
CA GLY A 290 -2.55 16.86 -12.32
C GLY A 290 -2.95 17.57 -11.02
N HIS A 291 -2.98 18.91 -11.04
CA HIS A 291 -3.12 19.79 -9.87
C HIS A 291 -4.18 19.31 -8.86
N ASN A 292 -3.75 18.52 -7.89
CA ASN A 292 -4.31 18.54 -6.55
C ASN A 292 -3.34 19.40 -5.74
N ILE A 293 -3.84 20.52 -5.20
CA ILE A 293 -3.10 21.45 -4.35
C ILE A 293 -2.24 20.65 -3.38
N VAL A 294 -0.92 20.63 -3.61
CA VAL A 294 0.04 20.05 -2.68
C VAL A 294 0.10 21.02 -1.50
N ASP A 295 -0.33 20.56 -0.32
CA ASP A 295 -0.03 21.26 0.94
C ASP A 295 1.50 21.33 1.06
N PRO A 296 2.12 22.52 1.07
CA PRO A 296 3.57 22.70 1.01
C PRO A 296 4.35 22.19 2.24
N ARG A 297 3.76 21.33 3.07
CA ARG A 297 4.36 20.79 4.30
C ARG A 297 4.76 19.32 4.23
N PHE A 298 4.53 18.63 3.12
CA PHE A 298 5.06 17.28 2.91
C PHE A 298 6.42 17.37 2.21
N GLU A 299 7.46 17.73 2.98
CA GLU A 299 8.84 17.54 2.54
C GLU A 299 9.18 16.05 2.56
N THR A 300 9.49 15.51 1.39
CA THR A 300 10.23 14.25 1.27
C THR A 300 11.61 14.49 1.88
N ILE A 301 11.85 14.02 3.10
CA ILE A 301 13.19 14.01 3.66
C ILE A 301 13.99 12.93 2.90
N VAL A 302 14.98 13.41 2.14
CA VAL A 302 15.95 12.65 1.32
C VAL A 302 16.76 11.68 2.16
#